data_AF-A0A4R4RSZ0-F1
#
_entry.id   AF-A0A4R4RSZ0-F1
#
_cell.length_a   1.000
_cell.length_b   1.000
_cell.length_c   1.000
_cell.angle_alpha   90.00
_cell.angle_beta   90.00
_cell.angle_gamma   90.00
#
_symmetry.space_group_name_H-M   'P 1'
#
loop_
_entity.id
_entity.type
_entity.pdbx_description
1 polymer ?
#
loop_
_entity_poly.entity_id
_entity_poly.type
_entity_poly.pdbx_seq_one_letter_code
_entity_poly.pdbx_strand_id
1 'polypeptide(L)'
;MSISGSGQGTTRAGRARRAGAFDIRIVIAALFGIFGLILTGMGLFGTSDADLQKSDGININLWTGIGLLLVAVLFVLWNRLRPIIVDTEAAAGGERD
;
A
#
# COMPACT_ATOMS: atom_id res chain seq x y z
N MET A 1 -36.43 -1.48 50.56
CA MET A 1 -36.91 -1.45 49.16
C MET A 1 -35.71 -1.07 48.28
N SER A 2 -34.90 -2.04 47.87
CA SER A 2 -33.72 -1.81 47.01
C SER A 2 -34.18 -1.72 45.56
N ILE A 3 -33.99 -0.57 44.92
CA ILE A 3 -34.12 -0.45 43.47
C ILE A 3 -32.77 -0.84 42.88
N SER A 4 -32.71 -2.05 42.32
CA SER A 4 -31.57 -2.57 41.55
C SER A 4 -31.23 -1.61 40.41
N GLY A 5 -30.02 -1.04 40.47
CA GLY A 5 -29.38 -0.42 39.32
C GLY A 5 -28.96 -1.48 38.32
N SER A 6 -29.75 -1.66 37.26
CA SER A 6 -29.36 -2.46 36.11
C SER A 6 -28.43 -1.62 35.22
N GLY A 7 -27.13 -1.73 35.47
CA GLY A 7 -26.09 -1.27 34.56
C GLY A 7 -26.15 -2.07 33.27
N GLN A 8 -26.85 -1.54 32.26
CA GLN A 8 -26.79 -2.05 30.90
C GLN A 8 -25.49 -1.56 30.26
N GLY A 9 -24.42 -2.33 30.49
CA GLY A 9 -23.22 -2.28 29.66
C GLY A 9 -23.55 -2.87 28.30
N THR A 10 -24.16 -2.09 27.41
CA THR A 10 -24.35 -2.48 26.01
C THR A 10 -22.96 -2.66 25.40
N THR A 11 -22.54 -3.92 25.21
CA THR A 11 -21.32 -4.30 24.51
C THR A 11 -21.30 -3.58 23.15
N ARG A 12 -20.49 -2.52 23.04
CA ARG A 12 -20.21 -1.89 21.74
C ARG A 12 -19.43 -2.92 20.95
N ALA A 13 -20.08 -3.64 20.05
CA ALA A 13 -19.41 -4.46 19.05
C ALA A 13 -18.44 -3.54 18.28
N GLY A 14 -17.15 -3.61 18.61
CA GLY A 14 -16.10 -2.87 17.94
C GLY A 14 -16.15 -3.22 16.46
N ARG A 15 -16.59 -2.26 15.64
CA ARG A 15 -16.54 -2.40 14.18
C ARG A 15 -15.06 -2.40 13.80
N ALA A 16 -14.48 -3.58 13.61
CA ALA A 16 -13.11 -3.75 13.10
C ALA A 16 -13.01 -3.02 11.75
N ARG A 17 -12.56 -1.76 11.78
CA ARG A 17 -12.39 -0.96 10.58
C ARG A 17 -11.05 -1.35 10.01
N ARG A 18 -11.05 -2.05 8.88
CA ARG A 18 -9.83 -2.28 8.10
C ARG A 18 -9.22 -0.92 7.78
N ALA A 19 -8.17 -0.53 8.49
CA ALA A 19 -7.30 0.58 8.11
C ALA A 19 -6.44 0.25 6.87
N GLY A 20 -6.87 -0.72 6.04
CA GLY A 20 -6.04 -1.36 5.03
C GLY A 20 -5.76 -0.51 3.79
N ALA A 21 -6.46 0.63 3.61
CA ALA A 21 -6.22 1.54 2.50
C ALA A 21 -5.03 2.50 2.74
N PHE A 22 -4.56 2.62 3.98
CA PHE A 22 -3.42 3.47 4.37
C PHE A 22 -2.20 2.63 4.78
N ASP A 23 -2.03 1.44 4.19
CA ASP A 23 -0.79 0.69 4.34
C ASP A 23 0.28 1.27 3.40
N ILE A 24 1.44 1.61 3.95
CA ILE A 24 2.56 2.17 3.17
C ILE A 24 2.97 1.26 2.01
N ARG A 25 2.76 -0.05 2.12
CA ARG A 25 3.06 -1.03 1.05
C ARG A 25 2.20 -0.82 -0.18
N ILE A 26 0.92 -0.46 0.02
CA ILE A 26 0.00 -0.14 -1.09
C ILE A 26 0.41 1.18 -1.74
N VAL A 27 0.80 2.18 -0.95
CA VAL A 27 1.26 3.48 -1.47
C VAL A 27 2.54 3.31 -2.30
N ILE A 28 3.54 2.60 -1.77
CA ILE A 28 4.79 2.30 -2.48
C ILE A 28 4.50 1.51 -3.76
N ALA A 29 3.66 0.48 -3.69
CA ALA A 29 3.30 -0.31 -4.87
C ALA A 29 2.59 0.51 -5.95
N ALA A 30 1.69 1.42 -5.56
CA ALA A 30 0.98 2.29 -6.49
C ALA A 30 1.95 3.28 -7.15
N LEU A 31 2.84 3.91 -6.39
CA LEU A 31 3.85 4.82 -6.92
C LEU A 31 4.76 4.12 -7.92
N PHE A 32 5.36 2.99 -7.54
CA PHE A 32 6.20 2.21 -8.46
C PHE A 32 5.43 1.65 -9.65
N GLY A 33 4.16 1.25 -9.46
CA GLY A 33 3.31 0.80 -10.55
C GLY A 33 3.05 1.90 -11.59
N ILE A 34 2.67 3.10 -11.15
CA ILE A 34 2.40 4.24 -12.04
C ILE A 34 3.67 4.66 -12.77
N PHE A 35 4.77 4.91 -12.06
CA PHE A 35 6.04 5.30 -12.68
C PHE A 35 6.60 4.19 -13.58
N GLY A 36 6.47 2.92 -13.16
CA GLY A 36 6.89 1.76 -13.94
C GLY A 36 6.12 1.63 -15.27
N LEU A 37 4.80 1.85 -15.25
CA LEU A 37 3.98 1.88 -16.46
C LEU A 37 4.40 3.00 -17.41
N ILE A 38 4.61 4.21 -16.88
CA ILE A 38 5.04 5.37 -17.68
C ILE A 38 6.39 5.07 -18.33
N LEU A 39 7.39 4.63 -17.57
CA LEU A 39 8.72 4.34 -18.08
C LEU A 39 8.74 3.17 -19.07
N THR A 40 7.95 2.13 -18.81
CA THR A 40 7.79 1.01 -19.76
C THR A 40 7.17 1.50 -21.07
N GLY A 41 6.14 2.34 -21.01
CA GLY A 41 5.53 2.94 -22.19
C GLY A 41 6.49 3.84 -22.97
N MET A 42 7.25 4.69 -22.27
CA MET A 42 8.32 5.50 -22.88
C MET A 42 9.42 4.64 -23.51
N GLY A 43 9.78 3.53 -22.84
CA GLY A 43 10.72 2.55 -23.37
C GLY A 43 10.21 1.89 -24.66
N LEU A 44 8.94 1.46 -24.68
CA LEU A 44 8.34 0.75 -25.81
C LEU A 44 8.05 1.64 -27.02
N PHE A 45 7.58 2.88 -26.79
CA PHE A 45 7.05 3.73 -27.86
C PHE A 45 7.79 5.06 -28.04
N GLY A 46 8.59 5.48 -27.06
CA GLY A 46 9.21 6.80 -27.01
C GLY A 46 10.73 6.81 -27.09
N THR A 47 11.36 5.66 -27.38
CA THR A 47 12.82 5.56 -27.43
C THR A 47 13.34 5.94 -28.81
N SER A 48 14.20 6.96 -28.87
CA SER A 48 14.88 7.38 -30.09
C SER A 48 16.31 6.85 -30.17
N ASP A 49 16.89 6.81 -31.38
CA ASP A 49 18.29 6.44 -31.58
C ASP A 49 19.26 7.36 -30.83
N ALA A 50 18.88 8.62 -30.62
CA ALA A 50 19.68 9.58 -29.85
C ALA A 50 19.69 9.25 -28.34
N ASP A 51 18.63 8.62 -27.81
CA ASP A 51 18.56 8.20 -26.42
C ASP A 51 19.33 6.90 -26.18
N LEU A 52 19.28 5.99 -27.16
CA LEU A 52 20.08 4.76 -27.15
C LEU A 52 21.58 5.06 -27.20
N GLN A 53 22.01 6.03 -28.03
CA GLN A 53 23.42 6.42 -28.11
C GLN A 53 23.98 6.96 -26.79
N LYS A 54 23.17 7.66 -25.98
CA LYS A 54 23.59 8.15 -24.66
C LYS A 54 23.75 7.03 -23.63
N SER A 55 23.20 5.86 -23.94
CA SER A 55 23.01 4.74 -23.02
C SER A 55 23.68 3.46 -23.54
N ASP A 56 24.64 3.59 -24.46
CA ASP A 56 25.40 2.48 -25.04
C ASP A 56 24.49 1.43 -25.72
N GLY A 57 23.43 1.89 -26.38
CA GLY A 57 22.44 1.05 -27.05
C GLY A 57 21.38 0.45 -26.10
N ILE A 58 21.42 0.78 -24.80
CA ILE A 58 20.49 0.23 -23.81
C ILE A 58 19.29 1.15 -23.64
N ASN A 59 18.10 0.58 -23.69
CA ASN A 59 16.87 1.29 -23.37
C ASN A 59 16.67 1.38 -21.85
N ILE A 60 17.21 2.44 -21.24
CA ILE A 60 17.17 2.65 -19.78
C ILE A 60 15.73 2.79 -19.29
N ASN A 61 14.85 3.48 -20.04
CA ASN A 61 13.45 3.66 -19.67
C ASN A 61 12.73 2.31 -19.55
N LEU A 62 12.95 1.42 -20.52
CA LEU A 62 12.32 0.11 -20.52
C LEU A 62 12.81 -0.75 -19.34
N TRP A 63 14.11 -0.89 -19.16
CA TRP A 63 14.67 -1.70 -18.07
C TRP A 63 14.28 -1.18 -16.69
N THR A 64 14.34 0.14 -16.50
CA THR A 64 13.92 0.78 -15.25
C THR A 64 12.42 0.56 -15.02
N GLY A 65 11.59 0.76 -16.05
CA GLY A 65 10.14 0.54 -15.98
C GLY A 65 9.79 -0.88 -15.57
N ILE A 66 10.40 -1.89 -16.22
CA ILE A 66 10.20 -3.30 -15.87
C ILE A 66 10.64 -3.57 -14.42
N GLY A 67 11.79 -3.04 -13.98
CA GLY A 67 12.25 -3.17 -12.60
C GLY A 67 11.24 -2.64 -11.59
N LEU A 68 10.70 -1.44 -11.83
CA LEU A 68 9.67 -0.83 -10.96
C LEU A 68 8.38 -1.67 -10.92
N LEU A 69 7.94 -2.22 -12.06
CA LEU A 69 6.76 -3.08 -12.11
C LEU A 69 6.95 -4.38 -11.32
N LEU A 70 8.13 -5.01 -11.41
CA LEU A 70 8.44 -6.21 -10.64
C LEU A 70 8.41 -5.93 -9.12
N VAL A 71 8.99 -4.80 -8.69
CA VAL A 71 8.95 -4.38 -7.29
C VAL A 71 7.51 -4.09 -6.84
N ALA A 72 6.71 -3.40 -7.66
CA ALA A 72 5.31 -3.14 -7.35
C ALA A 72 4.51 -4.44 -7.15
N VAL A 73 4.67 -5.42 -8.05
CA VAL A 73 4.03 -6.74 -7.94
C VAL A 73 4.47 -7.46 -6.66
N LEU A 74 5.76 -7.41 -6.33
CA LEU A 74 6.29 -8.01 -5.10
C LEU A 74 5.65 -7.38 -3.85
N PHE A 75 5.51 -6.06 -3.80
CA PHE A 75 4.89 -5.36 -2.67
C PHE A 75 3.39 -5.69 -2.54
N VAL A 76 2.66 -5.75 -3.65
CA VAL A 76 1.25 -6.17 -3.65
C VAL A 76 1.12 -7.61 -3.15
N LEU A 77 1.97 -8.52 -3.64
CA LEU A 77 1.95 -9.92 -3.23
C LEU A 77 2.28 -10.05 -1.74
N TRP A 78 3.31 -9.35 -1.25
CA TRP A 78 3.66 -9.31 0.16
C TRP A 78 2.50 -8.80 1.01
N ASN A 79 1.85 -7.70 0.61
CA ASN A 79 0.71 -7.15 1.32
C ASN A 79 -0.45 -8.16 1.42
N ARG A 80 -0.72 -8.90 0.33
CA ARG A 80 -1.73 -9.98 0.35
C ARG A 80 -1.35 -11.14 1.26
N LEU A 81 -0.07 -11.51 1.32
CA LEU A 81 0.44 -12.60 2.15
C LEU A 81 0.53 -12.23 3.64
N ARG A 82 0.75 -10.95 3.97
CA ARG A 82 0.87 -10.45 5.35
C ARG A 82 -0.01 -9.20 5.57
N PRO A 83 -1.34 -9.38 5.70
CA PRO A 83 -2.25 -8.27 5.98
C PRO A 83 -2.00 -7.69 7.38
N ILE A 84 -1.89 -6.37 7.50
CA ILE A 84 -1.84 -5.68 8.81
C ILE A 84 -3.27 -5.45 9.30
N ILE A 85 -3.56 -5.94 10.50
CA ILE A 85 -4.82 -5.72 11.21
C ILE A 85 -4.53 -4.69 12.30
N VAL A 86 -5.28 -3.58 12.31
CA VAL A 86 -5.16 -2.54 13.33
C VAL A 86 -6.32 -2.72 14.31
N ASP A 87 -6.03 -3.15 15.53
CA ASP A 87 -7.03 -3.30 16.58
C ASP A 87 -7.38 -1.93 17.17
N THR A 88 -8.62 -1.49 16.95
CA THR A 88 -9.07 -0.14 17.34
C THR A 88 -9.35 -0.03 18.84
N GLU A 89 -9.38 -1.14 19.60
CA GLU A 89 -9.70 -1.14 21.03
C GLU A 89 -8.54 -0.71 21.94
N ALA A 90 -7.27 -0.88 21.51
CA ALA A 90 -6.11 -0.54 22.34
C ALA A 90 -5.91 0.98 22.54
N ALA A 91 -6.46 1.82 21.64
CA ALA A 91 -6.29 3.28 21.72
C ALA A 91 -7.28 3.98 22.67
N ALA A 92 -8.37 3.33 23.07
CA ALA A 92 -9.42 3.94 23.91
C ALA A 92 -9.27 3.65 25.42
N GLY A 93 -8.29 2.83 25.82
CA GLY A 93 -8.04 2.44 27.20
C GLY A 93 -7.01 3.28 27.96
N GLY A 94 -6.28 4.17 27.29
CA GLY A 94 -5.16 4.93 27.87
C GLY A 94 -5.52 6.30 28.46
N GLU A 95 -6.78 6.70 28.44
CA GLU A 95 -7.22 8.06 28.84
C GLU A 95 -8.02 8.07 30.15
N ARG A 96 -7.77 7.07 31.01
CA ARG A 96 -8.39 6.93 32.33
C ARG A 96 -7.32 6.62 33.37
N ASP A 97 -6.50 7.60 33.72
CA ASP A 97 -5.78 7.69 35.00
C ASP A 97 -5.53 9.17 35.32
#